data_AF-A0A096LX44-F1
#
_entry.id   AF-A0A096LX44-F1
#
_cell.length_a   1.000
_cell.length_b   1.000
_cell.length_c   1.000
_cell.angle_alpha   90.00
_cell.angle_beta   90.00
_cell.angle_gamma   90.00
#
_symmetry.space_group_name_H-M   'P 1'
#
loop_
_entity.id
_entity.type
_entity.pdbx_description
1 polymer ?
#
loop_
_entity_poly.entity_id
_entity_poly.type
_entity_poly.pdbx_seq_one_letter_code
_entity_poly.pdbx_strand_id
1 'polypeptide(L)'
;MPKAQKSKAADKVVHPLSRKAAYLNREEVRLKRKERMKSEKATRLSNIGEKLLWFQSQLDPNKTNYTKRDACEVVERYLHRFDSELEQIELVNGIKGRQGRLHGARETAIKQSVERERAQFEGAGLAEIPDIINTKHLKLFRDWTGDLKKLPNIKMRKVSSKVLDTKAEMEEKEEVQEEEEALDDNMEMPESH
;
A
#
# COMPACT_ATOMS: atom_id res chain seq x y z
N MET A 1 8.45 6.44 -74.46
CA MET A 1 7.94 5.36 -73.59
C MET A 1 8.21 5.74 -72.13
N PRO A 2 7.23 5.66 -71.20
CA PRO A 2 7.48 5.99 -69.81
C PRO A 2 8.22 4.84 -69.09
N LYS A 3 9.22 5.16 -68.27
CA LYS A 3 9.97 4.18 -67.46
C LYS A 3 9.08 3.63 -66.35
N ALA A 4 8.95 2.31 -66.28
CA ALA A 4 8.22 1.61 -65.23
C ALA A 4 8.73 1.99 -63.83
N GLN A 5 7.80 2.29 -62.92
CA GLN A 5 8.08 2.52 -61.51
C GLN A 5 8.65 1.22 -60.91
N LYS A 6 9.87 1.28 -60.37
CA LYS A 6 10.49 0.16 -59.66
C LYS A 6 9.60 -0.22 -58.47
N SER A 7 9.05 -1.43 -58.51
CA SER A 7 8.40 -2.08 -57.37
C SER A 7 9.29 -2.00 -56.15
N LYS A 8 8.72 -1.71 -54.96
CA LYS A 8 9.44 -1.66 -53.68
C LYS A 8 10.32 -2.91 -53.56
N ALA A 9 11.64 -2.73 -53.59
CA ALA A 9 12.59 -3.82 -53.45
C ALA A 9 12.36 -4.50 -52.10
N ALA A 10 12.37 -5.83 -52.08
CA ALA A 10 12.29 -6.64 -50.87
C ALA A 10 13.28 -6.11 -49.81
N ASP A 11 12.86 -6.11 -48.55
CA ASP A 11 13.61 -5.49 -47.48
C ASP A 11 15.00 -6.14 -47.39
N LYS A 12 16.02 -5.36 -47.73
CA LYS A 12 17.38 -5.89 -47.88
C LYS A 12 17.91 -6.30 -46.51
N VAL A 13 18.46 -7.50 -46.42
CA VAL A 13 19.18 -7.97 -45.23
C VAL A 13 20.23 -6.94 -44.85
N VAL A 14 20.11 -6.39 -43.65
CA VAL A 14 21.01 -5.35 -43.13
C VAL A 14 22.16 -6.03 -42.40
N HIS A 15 23.40 -5.75 -42.79
CA HIS A 15 24.57 -6.25 -42.07
C HIS A 15 24.57 -5.73 -40.62
N PRO A 16 24.87 -6.56 -39.60
CA PRO A 16 24.78 -6.16 -38.18
C PRO A 16 25.58 -4.90 -37.81
N LEU A 17 26.74 -4.70 -38.43
CA LEU A 17 27.62 -3.53 -38.18
C LEU A 17 27.32 -2.33 -39.10
N SER A 18 26.25 -2.38 -39.90
CA SER A 18 25.89 -1.28 -40.80
C SER A 18 25.31 -0.09 -40.03
N ARG A 19 25.49 1.13 -40.56
CA ARG A 19 24.82 2.34 -40.06
C ARG A 19 23.30 2.13 -39.96
N LYS A 20 22.67 1.49 -40.95
CA LYS A 20 21.23 1.18 -40.93
C LYS A 20 20.85 0.30 -39.74
N ALA A 21 21.66 -0.73 -39.43
CA ALA A 21 21.44 -1.57 -38.25
C ALA A 21 21.60 -0.79 -36.94
N ALA A 22 22.62 0.08 -36.85
CA ALA A 22 22.81 0.94 -35.68
C ALA A 22 21.63 1.90 -35.44
N TYR A 23 21.03 2.46 -36.51
CA TYR A 23 19.82 3.29 -36.38
C TYR A 23 18.62 2.49 -35.89
N LEU A 24 18.37 1.31 -36.46
CA LEU A 24 17.27 0.43 -36.03
C LEU A 24 17.41 0.02 -34.56
N ASN A 25 18.62 -0.36 -34.13
CA ASN A 25 18.88 -0.71 -32.73
C ASN A 25 18.65 0.47 -31.79
N ARG A 26 19.08 1.69 -32.15
CA ARG A 26 18.79 2.90 -31.35
C ARG A 26 17.29 3.14 -31.19
N GLU A 27 16.54 2.95 -32.27
CA GLU A 27 15.08 3.08 -32.23
C GLU A 27 14.44 2.00 -31.36
N GLU A 28 14.86 0.74 -31.50
CA GLU A 28 14.40 -0.38 -30.68
C GLU A 28 14.66 -0.15 -29.19
N VAL A 29 15.89 0.24 -28.82
CA VAL A 29 16.25 0.55 -27.43
C VAL A 29 15.37 1.68 -26.87
N ARG A 30 15.10 2.71 -27.67
CA ARG A 30 14.21 3.82 -27.27
C ARG A 30 12.77 3.33 -27.05
N LEU A 31 12.24 2.51 -27.97
CA LEU A 31 10.89 1.95 -27.85
C LEU A 31 10.79 1.01 -26.65
N LYS A 32 11.77 0.13 -26.44
CA LYS A 32 11.86 -0.77 -25.29
C LYS A 32 11.89 0.00 -23.98
N ARG A 33 12.66 1.10 -23.90
CA ARG A 33 12.66 1.98 -22.71
C ARG A 33 11.28 2.63 -22.49
N LYS A 34 10.63 3.11 -23.56
CA LYS A 34 9.29 3.71 -23.49
C LYS A 34 8.25 2.70 -23.01
N GLU A 35 8.27 1.49 -23.54
CA GLU A 35 7.39 0.39 -23.14
C GLU A 35 7.63 0.00 -21.67
N ARG A 36 8.89 -0.13 -21.27
CA ARG A 36 9.25 -0.42 -19.87
C ARG A 36 8.71 0.63 -18.90
N MET A 37 8.86 1.93 -19.22
CA MET A 37 8.29 2.98 -18.39
C MET A 37 6.75 2.93 -18.34
N LYS A 38 6.09 2.49 -19.43
CA LYS A 38 4.64 2.33 -19.47
C LYS A 38 4.20 1.16 -18.58
N SER A 39 4.89 0.02 -18.66
CA SER A 39 4.58 -1.14 -17.82
C SER A 39 4.85 -0.86 -16.35
N GLU A 40 5.99 -0.24 -16.00
CA GLU A 40 6.32 0.16 -14.63
C GLU A 40 5.23 1.06 -14.02
N LYS A 41 4.73 2.04 -14.79
CA LYS A 41 3.62 2.90 -14.36
C LYS A 41 2.31 2.13 -14.19
N ALA A 42 2.00 1.24 -15.12
CA ALA A 42 0.80 0.40 -15.06
C ALA A 42 0.83 -0.53 -13.83
N THR A 43 1.95 -1.19 -13.56
CA THR A 43 2.14 -2.03 -12.38
C THR A 43 1.99 -1.22 -11.10
N ARG A 44 2.58 -0.02 -11.02
CA ARG A 44 2.41 0.85 -9.85
C ARG A 44 0.94 1.21 -9.61
N LEU A 45 0.21 1.58 -10.66
CA LEU A 45 -1.21 1.90 -10.57
C LEU A 45 -2.05 0.67 -10.19
N SER A 46 -1.73 -0.51 -10.74
CA SER A 46 -2.39 -1.78 -10.37
C SER A 46 -2.21 -2.07 -8.90
N ASN A 47 -0.98 -1.99 -8.38
CA ASN A 47 -0.69 -2.24 -6.97
C ASN A 47 -1.46 -1.30 -6.05
N ILE A 48 -1.58 -0.01 -6.42
CA ILE A 48 -2.41 0.94 -5.66
C ILE A 48 -3.88 0.54 -5.73
N GLY A 49 -4.39 0.22 -6.92
CA GLY A 49 -5.78 -0.19 -7.10
C GLY A 49 -6.13 -1.45 -6.30
N GLU A 50 -5.29 -2.47 -6.34
CA GLU A 50 -5.44 -3.72 -5.57
C GLU A 50 -5.43 -3.45 -4.07
N LYS A 51 -4.49 -2.62 -3.59
CA LYS A 51 -4.46 -2.18 -2.19
C LYS A 51 -5.79 -1.52 -1.81
N LEU A 52 -6.28 -0.59 -2.63
CA LEU A 52 -7.55 0.09 -2.37
C LEU A 52 -8.75 -0.84 -2.38
N LEU A 53 -8.82 -1.78 -3.32
CA LEU A 53 -9.90 -2.78 -3.37
C LEU A 53 -9.91 -3.65 -2.12
N TRP A 54 -8.72 -4.03 -1.62
CA TRP A 54 -8.62 -4.72 -0.34
C TRP A 54 -9.21 -3.88 0.79
N PHE A 55 -8.83 -2.60 0.90
CA PHE A 55 -9.38 -1.72 1.94
C PHE A 55 -10.90 -1.60 1.83
N GLN A 56 -11.43 -1.44 0.62
CA GLN A 56 -12.86 -1.37 0.37
C GLN A 56 -13.60 -2.64 0.84
N SER A 57 -13.02 -3.83 0.59
CA SER A 57 -13.60 -5.11 1.00
C SER A 57 -13.66 -5.33 2.52
N GLN A 58 -12.81 -4.63 3.27
CA GLN A 58 -12.72 -4.75 4.73
C GLN A 58 -13.63 -3.74 5.46
N LEU A 59 -14.21 -2.78 4.73
CA LEU A 59 -15.10 -1.80 5.33
C LEU A 59 -16.50 -2.40 5.49
N ASP A 60 -17.05 -2.32 6.71
CA ASP A 60 -18.45 -2.61 7.00
C ASP A 60 -19.37 -1.70 6.16
N PRO A 61 -20.29 -2.25 5.34
CA PRO A 61 -21.24 -1.48 4.55
C PRO A 61 -22.14 -0.55 5.39
N ASN A 62 -22.46 -0.94 6.63
CA ASN A 62 -23.46 -0.27 7.45
C ASN A 62 -22.86 0.86 8.31
N LYS A 63 -21.56 0.82 8.57
CA LYS A 63 -20.88 1.84 9.40
C LYS A 63 -20.76 3.15 8.64
N THR A 64 -21.24 4.28 9.18
CA THR A 64 -21.20 5.57 8.47
C THR A 64 -20.01 6.44 8.84
N ASN A 65 -19.42 6.21 10.01
CA ASN A 65 -18.32 7.00 10.56
C ASN A 65 -17.22 6.06 11.06
N TYR A 66 -15.97 6.35 10.69
CA TYR A 66 -14.80 5.66 11.23
C TYR A 66 -13.99 6.62 12.09
N THR A 67 -13.56 6.12 13.24
CA THR A 67 -12.63 6.82 14.12
C THR A 67 -11.18 6.60 13.64
N LYS A 68 -10.23 7.34 14.23
CA LYS A 68 -8.81 7.09 14.00
C LYS A 68 -8.40 5.69 14.45
N ARG A 69 -8.97 5.20 15.55
CA ARG A 69 -8.74 3.85 16.06
C ARG A 69 -9.17 2.79 15.05
N ASP A 70 -10.40 2.93 14.51
CA ASP A 70 -10.87 2.01 13.46
C ASP A 70 -9.95 2.00 12.24
N ALA A 71 -9.42 3.16 11.85
CA ALA A 71 -8.49 3.27 10.74
C ALA A 71 -7.17 2.52 11.01
N CYS A 72 -6.65 2.58 12.24
CA CYS A 72 -5.48 1.79 12.64
C CYS A 72 -5.79 0.29 12.64
N GLU A 73 -6.94 -0.14 13.17
CA GLU A 73 -7.36 -1.55 13.18
C GLU A 73 -7.49 -2.13 11.75
N VAL A 74 -7.98 -1.34 10.79
CA VAL A 74 -8.05 -1.77 9.38
C VAL A 74 -6.64 -1.87 8.78
N VAL A 75 -5.70 -1.00 9.18
CA VAL A 75 -4.29 -1.09 8.75
C VAL A 75 -3.61 -2.32 9.34
N GLU A 76 -3.85 -2.64 10.61
CA GLU A 76 -3.32 -3.85 11.24
C GLU A 76 -3.81 -5.11 10.50
N ARG A 77 -5.11 -5.19 10.21
CA ARG A 77 -5.66 -6.26 9.37
C ARG A 77 -4.98 -6.33 7.99
N TYR A 78 -4.59 -5.19 7.42
CA TYR A 78 -3.89 -5.14 6.14
C TYR A 78 -2.49 -5.75 6.24
N LEU A 79 -1.77 -5.48 7.33
CA LEU A 79 -0.44 -6.05 7.57
C LEU A 79 -0.49 -7.58 7.75
N HIS A 80 -1.56 -8.08 8.37
CA HIS A 80 -1.78 -9.51 8.62
C HIS A 80 -2.44 -10.27 7.46
N ARG A 81 -2.65 -9.64 6.30
CA ARG A 81 -3.37 -10.25 5.16
C ARG A 81 -2.72 -11.51 4.58
N PHE A 82 -1.42 -11.71 4.82
CA PHE A 82 -0.65 -12.85 4.28
C PHE A 82 -0.34 -13.92 5.33
N ASP A 83 -0.83 -13.79 6.56
CA ASP A 83 -0.47 -14.71 7.65
C ASP A 83 -0.92 -16.14 7.34
N SER A 84 -2.11 -16.33 6.76
CA SER A 84 -2.59 -17.64 6.31
C SER A 84 -1.76 -18.23 5.16
N GLU A 85 -1.26 -17.39 4.24
CA GLU A 85 -0.38 -17.84 3.15
C GLU A 85 0.99 -18.27 3.72
N LEU A 86 1.53 -17.52 4.68
CA LEU A 86 2.79 -17.83 5.34
C LEU A 86 2.69 -19.10 6.18
N GLU A 87 1.61 -19.27 6.95
CA GLU A 87 1.34 -20.47 7.73
C GLU A 87 1.23 -21.70 6.80
N GLN A 88 0.51 -21.59 5.68
CA GLN A 88 0.43 -22.66 4.69
C GLN A 88 1.81 -23.04 4.13
N ILE A 89 2.65 -22.06 3.81
CA ILE A 89 4.03 -22.30 3.34
C ILE A 89 4.86 -23.00 4.42
N GLU A 90 4.73 -22.58 5.67
CA GLU A 90 5.42 -23.17 6.82
C GLU A 90 4.99 -24.62 7.04
N LEU A 91 3.69 -24.91 7.00
CA LEU A 91 3.14 -26.27 7.11
C LEU A 91 3.68 -27.18 6.00
N VAL A 92 3.64 -26.73 4.75
CA VAL A 92 4.15 -27.49 3.59
C VAL A 92 5.65 -27.79 3.74
N ASN A 93 6.43 -26.83 4.22
CA ASN A 93 7.86 -27.01 4.47
C ASN A 93 8.16 -27.83 5.73
N GLY A 94 7.25 -27.87 6.71
CA GLY A 94 7.36 -28.63 7.95
C GLY A 94 7.07 -30.14 7.78
N ILE A 95 6.45 -30.54 6.67
CA ILE A 95 6.25 -31.95 6.32
C ILE A 95 7.62 -32.59 6.05
N LYS A 96 8.10 -33.39 7.01
CA LYS A 96 9.39 -34.08 6.92
C LYS A 96 9.41 -35.03 5.72
N GLY A 97 10.27 -34.75 4.74
CA GLY A 97 10.47 -35.57 3.56
C GLY A 97 11.78 -35.23 2.83
N ARG A 98 12.11 -35.99 1.77
CA ARG A 98 13.28 -35.73 0.90
C ARG A 98 13.02 -34.61 -0.11
N GLN A 99 12.24 -33.60 0.25
CA GLN A 99 11.91 -32.48 -0.63
C GLN A 99 12.63 -31.23 -0.11
N GLY A 100 13.22 -30.45 -1.02
CA GLY A 100 13.83 -29.18 -0.69
C GLY A 100 12.79 -28.12 -0.32
N ARG A 101 13.24 -26.98 0.20
CA ARG A 101 12.37 -25.86 0.58
C ARG A 101 11.51 -25.41 -0.60
N LEU A 102 10.19 -25.51 -0.44
CA LEU A 102 9.20 -25.07 -1.40
C LEU A 102 8.80 -23.61 -1.11
N HIS A 103 8.38 -22.90 -2.16
CA HIS A 103 7.86 -21.53 -2.08
C HIS A 103 8.78 -20.46 -1.46
N GLY A 104 10.09 -20.71 -1.31
CA GLY A 104 11.01 -19.77 -0.65
C GLY A 104 11.08 -18.38 -1.29
N ALA A 105 10.97 -18.29 -2.62
CA ALA A 105 10.93 -17.00 -3.32
C ALA A 105 9.68 -16.17 -2.98
N ARG A 106 8.52 -16.83 -2.89
CA ARG A 106 7.24 -16.19 -2.55
C ARG A 106 7.22 -15.77 -1.09
N GLU A 107 7.65 -16.65 -0.19
CA GLU A 107 7.77 -16.38 1.24
C GLU A 107 8.66 -15.15 1.50
N THR A 108 9.82 -15.09 0.82
CA THR A 108 10.76 -13.97 0.95
C THR A 108 10.15 -12.67 0.41
N ALA A 109 9.47 -12.73 -0.73
CA ALA A 109 8.81 -11.56 -1.33
C ALA A 109 7.69 -11.01 -0.42
N ILE A 110 6.90 -11.88 0.19
CA ILE A 110 5.85 -11.51 1.16
C ILE A 110 6.49 -10.86 2.39
N LYS A 111 7.45 -11.53 3.02
CA LYS A 111 8.14 -11.01 4.22
C LYS A 111 8.75 -9.63 3.96
N GLN A 112 9.45 -9.44 2.85
CA GLN A 112 9.98 -8.14 2.45
C GLN A 112 8.91 -7.09 2.15
N SER A 113 7.74 -7.50 1.64
CA SER A 113 6.63 -6.57 1.40
C SER A 113 6.01 -6.10 2.72
N VAL A 114 5.69 -7.04 3.61
CA VAL A 114 5.09 -6.77 4.92
C VAL A 114 6.05 -5.96 5.78
N GLU A 115 7.34 -6.29 5.80
CA GLU A 115 8.37 -5.52 6.51
C GLU A 115 8.43 -4.07 6.05
N ARG A 116 8.39 -3.82 4.73
CA ARG A 116 8.36 -2.45 4.18
C ARG A 116 7.09 -1.70 4.57
N GLU A 117 5.94 -2.35 4.51
CA GLU A 117 4.66 -1.75 4.91
C GLU A 117 4.62 -1.45 6.42
N ARG A 118 5.12 -2.36 7.24
CA ARG A 118 5.23 -2.20 8.69
C ARG A 118 6.19 -1.09 9.07
N ALA A 119 7.35 -1.00 8.42
CA ALA A 119 8.30 0.10 8.62
C ALA A 119 7.70 1.47 8.23
N GLN A 120 6.85 1.53 7.21
CA GLN A 120 6.12 2.75 6.84
C GLN A 120 5.07 3.14 7.89
N PHE A 121 4.41 2.15 8.49
CA PHE A 121 3.39 2.37 9.52
C PHE A 121 3.99 2.75 10.87
N GLU A 122 4.99 1.99 11.37
CA GLU A 122 5.59 2.16 12.70
C GLU A 122 6.69 3.22 12.73
N GLY A 123 7.48 3.35 11.65
CA GLY A 123 8.65 4.23 11.61
C GLY A 123 8.28 5.70 11.53
N ALA A 124 8.03 6.18 10.31
CA ALA A 124 7.67 7.58 10.01
C ALA A 124 6.18 7.90 10.27
N GLY A 125 5.38 6.90 10.65
CA GLY A 125 4.00 7.08 11.12
C GLY A 125 2.97 7.35 10.02
N LEU A 126 3.15 6.84 8.79
CA LEU A 126 2.31 7.26 7.66
C LEU A 126 1.94 6.05 6.79
N ALA A 127 1.05 5.19 7.27
CA ALA A 127 0.31 4.31 6.37
C ALA A 127 -0.63 5.18 5.52
N GLU A 128 -0.35 5.26 4.22
CA GLU A 128 -1.23 5.92 3.27
C GLU A 128 -2.42 5.00 2.98
N ILE A 129 -3.59 5.38 3.49
CA ILE A 129 -4.87 4.69 3.31
C ILE A 129 -5.93 5.66 2.80
N PRO A 130 -7.03 5.18 2.22
CA PRO A 130 -8.19 6.02 1.92
C PRO A 130 -8.69 6.75 3.15
N ASP A 131 -9.11 8.01 2.99
CA ASP A 131 -9.73 8.76 4.06
C ASP A 131 -11.13 8.21 4.36
N ILE A 132 -11.19 7.24 5.27
CA ILE A 132 -12.42 6.63 5.77
C ILE A 132 -13.04 7.41 6.94
N ILE A 133 -12.29 8.36 7.53
CA ILE A 133 -12.74 9.16 8.67
C ILE A 133 -13.73 10.23 8.21
N ASN A 134 -13.48 10.82 7.03
CA ASN A 134 -14.43 11.78 6.45
C ASN A 134 -15.57 11.06 5.72
N THR A 135 -16.80 11.30 6.16
CA THR A 135 -18.02 10.70 5.59
C THR A 135 -18.19 10.96 4.09
N LYS A 136 -17.79 12.14 3.58
CA LYS A 136 -17.88 12.47 2.15
C LYS A 136 -16.90 11.62 1.34
N HIS A 137 -15.67 11.47 1.83
CA HIS A 137 -14.63 10.68 1.17
C HIS A 137 -14.94 9.19 1.26
N LEU A 138 -15.49 8.73 2.38
CA LEU A 138 -15.94 7.36 2.57
C LEU A 138 -17.01 6.95 1.56
N LYS A 139 -18.02 7.80 1.31
CA LYS A 139 -19.05 7.52 0.29
C LYS A 139 -18.43 7.38 -1.10
N LEU A 140 -17.59 8.33 -1.50
CA LEU A 140 -16.86 8.27 -2.79
C LEU A 140 -16.00 7.02 -2.91
N PHE A 141 -15.39 6.59 -1.81
CA PHE A 141 -14.55 5.39 -1.76
C PHE A 141 -15.39 4.10 -1.83
N ARG A 142 -16.58 4.08 -1.22
CA ARG A 142 -17.51 2.94 -1.33
C ARG A 142 -18.07 2.77 -2.73
N ASP A 143 -18.44 3.87 -3.38
CA ASP A 143 -19.00 3.86 -4.73
C ASP A 143 -17.93 3.63 -5.82
N TRP A 144 -16.65 3.62 -5.44
CA TRP A 144 -15.56 3.40 -6.38
C TRP A 144 -15.53 1.95 -6.86
N THR A 145 -15.62 1.75 -8.17
CA THR A 145 -15.73 0.43 -8.82
C THR A 145 -14.39 -0.18 -9.20
N GLY A 146 -13.27 0.30 -8.66
CA GLY A 146 -11.92 -0.13 -9.07
C GLY A 146 -11.36 0.56 -10.32
N ASP A 147 -12.04 1.57 -10.87
CA ASP A 147 -11.53 2.31 -12.04
C ASP A 147 -10.30 3.14 -11.65
N LEU A 148 -9.14 2.74 -12.17
CA LEU A 148 -7.85 3.37 -11.90
C LEU A 148 -7.77 4.84 -12.37
N LYS A 149 -8.62 5.26 -13.31
CA LYS A 149 -8.68 6.67 -13.76
C LYS A 149 -9.26 7.59 -12.69
N LYS A 150 -10.06 7.04 -11.77
CA LYS A 150 -10.70 7.78 -10.68
C LYS A 150 -9.86 7.82 -9.40
N LEU A 151 -8.68 7.18 -9.38
CA LEU A 151 -7.75 7.24 -8.25
C LEU A 151 -7.44 8.68 -7.77
N PRO A 152 -7.23 9.68 -8.64
CA PRO A 152 -6.95 11.05 -8.18
C PRO A 152 -8.08 11.70 -7.37
N ASN A 153 -9.31 11.19 -7.51
CA ASN A 153 -10.47 11.69 -6.78
C ASN A 153 -10.58 11.08 -5.37
N ILE A 154 -9.90 9.95 -5.12
CA ILE A 154 -9.87 9.31 -3.81
C ILE A 154 -8.85 10.06 -2.95
N LYS A 155 -9.32 10.60 -1.84
CA LYS A 155 -8.45 11.27 -0.88
C LYS A 155 -7.74 10.23 -0.02
N MET A 156 -6.41 10.27 -0.06
CA MET A 156 -5.56 9.47 0.80
C MET A 156 -5.24 10.26 2.07
N ARG A 157 -5.22 9.56 3.21
CA ARG A 157 -4.82 10.07 4.50
C ARG A 157 -3.72 9.18 5.05
N LYS A 158 -2.79 9.81 5.76
CA LYS A 158 -1.72 9.11 6.45
C LYS A 158 -2.15 8.86 7.90
N VAL A 159 -2.05 7.61 8.35
CA VAL A 159 -2.36 7.23 9.73
C VAL A 159 -1.14 6.59 10.41
N SER A 160 -1.02 6.82 11.72
CA SER A 160 0.07 6.36 12.58
C SER A 160 -0.49 5.65 13.79
N SER A 161 0.12 4.55 14.22
CA SER A 161 -0.17 3.92 15.50
C SER A 161 0.22 4.82 16.69
N LYS A 162 1.39 5.47 16.63
CA LYS A 162 1.95 6.31 17.71
C LYS A 162 1.09 7.50 18.15
N VAL A 163 0.16 7.94 17.31
CA VAL A 163 -0.75 9.06 17.62
C VAL A 163 -1.90 8.62 18.53
N LEU A 164 -2.15 7.31 18.64
CA LEU A 164 -3.10 6.77 19.62
C LEU A 164 -2.44 6.67 21.00
N ASP A 165 -1.18 6.22 21.06
CA ASP A 165 -0.44 6.06 22.33
C ASP A 165 -0.27 7.40 23.06
N THR A 166 0.07 8.47 22.34
CA THR A 166 0.20 9.82 22.92
C THR A 166 -1.12 10.43 23.40
N LYS A 167 -2.27 9.96 22.90
CA LYS A 167 -3.59 10.41 23.40
C LYS A 167 -4.07 9.57 24.57
N ALA A 168 -3.83 8.25 24.55
CA ALA A 168 -4.11 7.37 25.68
C ALA A 168 -3.25 7.75 26.90
N GLU A 169 -1.97 8.10 26.70
CA GLU A 169 -1.09 8.61 27.76
C GLU A 169 -1.47 10.02 28.25
N MET A 170 -2.22 10.81 27.46
CA MET A 170 -2.75 12.10 27.89
C MET A 170 -4.07 11.95 28.65
N GLU A 171 -4.94 11.04 28.21
CA GLU A 171 -6.20 10.72 28.89
C GLU A 171 -5.93 9.98 30.23
N GLU A 172 -4.97 9.06 30.32
CA GLU A 172 -4.55 8.46 31.61
C GLU A 172 -3.89 9.49 32.54
N LYS A 173 -3.22 10.51 32.02
CA LYS A 173 -2.61 11.56 32.86
C LYS A 173 -3.64 12.59 33.34
N GLU A 174 -4.66 12.88 32.54
CA GLU A 174 -5.80 13.73 32.97
C GLU A 174 -6.63 13.00 34.04
N GLU A 175 -6.93 11.71 33.89
CA GLU A 175 -7.66 10.96 34.92
C GLU A 175 -6.86 10.84 36.24
N VAL A 176 -5.55 10.61 36.18
CA VAL A 176 -4.69 10.56 37.38
C VAL A 176 -4.51 11.94 38.03
N GLN A 177 -4.48 13.04 37.25
CA GLN A 177 -4.43 14.39 37.80
C GLN A 177 -5.76 14.83 38.43
N GLU A 178 -6.90 14.47 37.85
CA GLU A 178 -8.21 14.76 38.45
C GLU A 178 -8.44 13.96 39.75
N GLU A 179 -7.94 12.71 39.84
CA GLU A 179 -7.99 11.92 41.07
C GLU A 179 -7.03 12.44 42.16
N GLU A 180 -5.84 12.96 41.80
CA GLU A 180 -4.91 13.57 42.75
C GLU A 180 -5.38 14.95 43.24
N GLU A 181 -5.93 15.81 42.37
CA GLU A 181 -6.52 17.10 42.78
C GLU A 181 -7.77 16.92 43.66
N ALA A 182 -8.60 15.90 43.41
CA ALA A 182 -9.76 15.61 44.25
C ALA A 182 -9.40 15.07 45.65
N LEU A 183 -8.19 14.51 45.84
CA LEU A 183 -7.69 14.07 47.15
C LEU A 183 -7.09 15.21 47.97
N ASP A 184 -6.44 16.18 47.32
CA ASP A 184 -5.78 17.32 48.00
C ASP A 184 -6.81 18.34 48.51
N ASP A 185 -7.87 18.60 47.74
CA ASP A 185 -8.94 19.56 48.09
C ASP A 185 -9.81 19.09 49.28
N ASN A 186 -9.73 17.81 49.66
CA ASN A 186 -10.43 17.23 50.80
C ASN A 186 -9.57 17.20 52.09
N MET A 187 -8.31 17.67 52.02
CA MET A 187 -7.39 17.70 53.16
C MET A 187 -7.17 19.10 53.74
N GLU A 188 -7.67 20.16 53.09
CA GLU A 188 -7.49 21.53 53.56
C GLU A 188 -8.72 22.06 54.35
N MET A 189 -8.52 22.11 55.67
CA MET A 189 -9.09 23.03 56.69
C MET A 189 -10.24 22.53 57.58
N PRO A 190 -10.41 23.09 58.80
CA PRO A 190 -9.46 23.82 59.67
C PRO A 190 -9.49 23.31 61.13
N GLU A 191 -8.38 23.44 61.87
CA GLU A 191 -8.47 23.59 63.33
C GLU A 191 -7.79 24.88 63.77
N SER A 192 -8.60 25.92 63.89
CA SER A 192 -8.35 27.04 64.76
C SER A 192 -9.40 27.03 65.87
N HIS A 193 -8.99 26.69 67.09
CA HIS A 193 -9.39 27.42 68.30
C HIS A 193 -8.50 27.08 69.49
#